data_AF-A0A2D5R8X6-F1
#
_entry.id   AF-A0A2D5R8X6-F1
#
_cell.length_a   1.000
_cell.length_b   1.000
_cell.length_c   1.000
_cell.angle_alpha   90.00
_cell.angle_beta   90.00
_cell.angle_gamma   90.00
#
_symmetry.space_group_name_H-M   'P 1'
#
loop_
_entity.id
_entity.type
_entity.pdbx_description
1 polymer ?
#
loop_
_entity_poly.entity_id
_entity_poly.type
_entity_poly.pdbx_seq_one_letter_code
_entity_poly.pdbx_strand_id
1 'polypeptide(L)'
;MRKIAIEDFIQLLGMVGIIGSLIFVGLEMRQSQTIAKAGQQLGRSALFGDLINAYTEAGGDIQSLYFEENLNYTLTPEEVIYRNGVHSAWLLYENDFYQYSQGLMEGDVWQAKQRGIEILYNRCFARGIYETRAPISSENFRAIIEQIPDEFSNDT
;
A
#
# COMPACT_ATOMS: atom_id res chain seq x y z
N MET A 1 -36.60 34.00 -38.90
CA MET A 1 -35.55 33.34 -38.10
C MET A 1 -34.64 34.43 -37.53
N ARG A 2 -34.57 34.55 -36.20
CA ARG A 2 -33.77 35.59 -35.52
C ARG A 2 -32.29 35.23 -35.69
N LYS A 3 -31.50 36.10 -36.33
CA LYS A 3 -30.04 35.94 -36.37
C LYS A 3 -29.55 36.06 -34.94
N ILE A 4 -28.92 35.01 -34.41
CA ILE A 4 -28.21 35.11 -33.13
C ILE A 4 -27.15 36.20 -33.33
N ALA A 5 -27.13 37.21 -32.46
CA ALA A 5 -26.11 38.25 -32.54
C ALA A 5 -24.77 37.58 -32.26
N ILE A 6 -23.74 37.92 -33.05
CA ILE A 6 -22.39 37.37 -32.88
C ILE A 6 -21.91 37.56 -31.42
N GLU A 7 -22.35 38.64 -30.78
CA GLU A 7 -22.15 38.96 -29.37
C GLU A 7 -22.72 37.89 -28.42
N ASP A 8 -23.97 37.45 -28.61
CA ASP A 8 -24.59 36.39 -27.80
C ASP A 8 -23.81 35.07 -27.92
N PHE A 9 -23.27 34.78 -29.11
CA PHE A 9 -22.47 33.58 -29.36
C PHE A 9 -21.09 33.67 -28.68
N ILE A 10 -20.42 34.82 -28.76
CA ILE A 10 -19.14 35.06 -28.08
C ILE A 10 -19.32 34.99 -26.56
N GLN A 11 -20.41 35.56 -26.02
CA GLN A 11 -20.72 35.50 -24.60
C GLN A 11 -20.96 34.06 -24.14
N LEU A 12 -21.73 33.28 -24.90
CA LEU A 12 -21.94 31.87 -24.62
C LEU A 12 -20.61 31.09 -24.60
N LEU A 13 -19.76 31.28 -25.62
CA LEU A 13 -18.44 30.65 -25.66
C LEU A 13 -17.56 31.08 -24.49
N GLY A 14 -17.61 32.35 -24.07
CA GLY A 14 -16.88 32.84 -22.89
C GLY A 14 -17.33 32.14 -21.60
N MET A 15 -18.65 32.02 -21.39
CA MET A 15 -19.18 31.31 -20.23
C MET A 15 -18.84 29.82 -20.24
N VAL A 16 -18.95 29.16 -21.40
CA VAL A 16 -18.54 27.75 -21.57
C VAL A 16 -17.04 27.59 -21.34
N GLY A 17 -16.22 28.54 -21.79
CA GLY A 17 -14.78 28.54 -21.56
C GLY A 17 -14.43 28.64 -20.07
N ILE A 18 -15.09 29.52 -19.32
CA ILE A 18 -14.90 29.64 -17.87
C ILE A 18 -15.29 28.32 -17.18
N ILE A 19 -16.47 27.78 -17.49
CA ILE A 19 -16.95 26.51 -16.91
C ILE A 19 -15.97 25.37 -17.24
N GLY A 20 -15.52 25.27 -18.49
CA GLY A 20 -14.54 24.27 -18.92
C GLY A 20 -13.23 24.39 -18.16
N SER A 21 -12.73 25.61 -17.94
CA SER A 21 -11.51 25.85 -17.17
C SER A 21 -11.65 25.42 -15.70
N LEU A 22 -12.79 25.69 -15.07
CA LEU A 22 -13.06 25.27 -13.69
C LEU A 22 -13.17 23.75 -13.54
N ILE A 23 -13.77 23.07 -14.53
CA ILE A 23 -13.82 21.61 -14.54
C ILE A 23 -12.41 21.03 -14.62
N PHE A 24 -11.57 21.55 -15.52
CA PHE A 24 -10.19 21.11 -15.66
C PHE A 24 -9.39 21.28 -14.37
N VAL A 25 -9.47 22.46 -13.74
CA VAL A 25 -8.83 22.73 -12.44
C VAL A 25 -9.36 21.78 -11.35
N GLY A 26 -10.67 21.51 -11.33
CA GLY A 26 -11.26 20.56 -10.39
C GLY A 26 -10.72 19.13 -10.55
N LEU A 27 -10.47 18.69 -11.79
CA LEU A 27 -9.86 17.39 -12.09
C LEU A 27 -8.39 17.34 -11.64
N GLU A 28 -7.60 18.37 -11.94
CA GLU A 28 -6.20 18.47 -11.50
C GLU A 28 -6.07 18.48 -9.97
N MET A 29 -6.94 19.23 -9.28
CA MET A 29 -6.96 19.26 -7.81
C MET A 29 -7.29 17.89 -7.21
N ARG A 30 -8.24 17.15 -7.81
CA ARG A 30 -8.57 15.79 -7.36
C ARG A 30 -7.37 14.85 -7.51
N GLN A 31 -6.67 14.91 -8.64
CA GLN A 31 -5.45 14.11 -8.86
C GLN A 31 -4.36 14.47 -7.85
N SER A 32 -4.11 15.76 -7.63
CA SER A 32 -3.13 16.24 -6.64
C SER A 32 -3.45 15.75 -5.22
N GLN A 33 -4.73 15.79 -4.82
CA GLN A 33 -5.17 15.25 -3.53
C GLN A 33 -4.94 13.74 -3.41
N THR A 34 -5.18 12.96 -4.47
CA THR A 34 -4.90 11.52 -4.48
C THR A 34 -3.41 11.25 -4.28
N ILE A 35 -2.54 11.93 -5.02
CA ILE A 35 -1.08 11.80 -4.89
C ILE A 35 -0.62 12.20 -3.48
N ALA A 36 -1.18 13.27 -2.92
CA ALA A 36 -0.82 13.71 -1.57
C ALA A 36 -1.20 12.67 -0.49
N LYS A 37 -2.39 12.07 -0.57
CA LYS A 37 -2.82 11.00 0.36
C LYS A 37 -1.95 9.75 0.24
N ALA A 38 -1.62 9.37 -0.99
CA ALA A 38 -0.66 8.29 -1.26
C ALA A 38 0.73 8.56 -0.70
N GLY A 39 1.25 9.77 -0.88
CA GLY A 39 2.50 10.20 -0.25
C GLY A 39 2.46 10.12 1.28
N GLN A 40 1.33 10.47 1.90
CA GLN A 40 1.15 10.31 3.35
C GLN A 40 1.16 8.84 3.77
N GLN A 41 0.51 7.95 3.02
CA GLN A 41 0.50 6.52 3.31
C GLN A 41 1.90 5.91 3.16
N LEU A 42 2.65 6.30 2.11
CA LEU A 42 4.06 5.94 1.95
C LEU A 42 4.90 6.45 3.13
N GLY A 43 4.69 7.69 3.56
CA GLY A 43 5.39 8.26 4.71
C GLY A 43 5.12 7.49 6.02
N ARG A 44 3.89 7.05 6.26
CA ARG A 44 3.55 6.20 7.42
C ARG A 44 4.20 4.82 7.33
N SER A 45 4.22 4.24 6.13
CA SER A 45 4.91 2.98 5.87
C SER A 45 6.41 3.12 6.14
N ALA A 46 7.05 4.19 5.65
CA ALA A 46 8.46 4.46 5.91
C ALA A 46 8.77 4.61 7.40
N LEU A 47 7.94 5.35 8.16
CA LEU A 47 8.11 5.48 9.62
C LEU A 47 8.05 4.14 10.35
N PHE A 48 7.16 3.24 9.94
CA PHE A 48 7.10 1.90 10.53
C PHE A 48 8.27 1.02 10.07
N GLY A 49 8.77 1.21 8.84
CA GLY A 49 10.03 0.61 8.37
C GLY A 49 11.23 1.04 9.20
N ASP A 50 11.34 2.33 9.52
CA ASP A 50 12.40 2.87 10.39
C ASP A 50 12.32 2.28 11.80
N LEU A 51 11.10 2.07 12.32
CA LEU A 51 10.91 1.36 13.58
C LEU A 51 11.47 -0.07 13.49
N ILE A 52 11.11 -0.84 12.47
CA ILE A 52 11.62 -2.21 12.27
C ILE A 52 13.16 -2.22 12.19
N ASN A 53 13.75 -1.26 11.47
CA ASN A 53 15.21 -1.13 11.39
C ASN A 53 15.83 -0.87 12.76
N ALA A 54 15.27 0.05 13.55
CA ALA A 54 15.76 0.34 14.89
C ALA A 54 15.70 -0.88 15.83
N TYR A 55 14.63 -1.69 15.76
CA TYR A 55 14.55 -2.97 16.47
C TYR A 55 15.64 -3.93 16.00
N THR A 56 15.83 -4.07 14.68
CA THR A 56 16.84 -4.95 14.09
C THR A 56 18.26 -4.57 14.51
N GLU A 57 18.60 -3.29 14.46
CA GLU A 57 19.91 -2.76 14.89
C GLU A 57 20.19 -3.02 16.37
N ALA A 58 19.15 -2.99 17.21
CA ALA A 58 19.24 -3.34 18.63
C ALA A 58 19.27 -4.86 18.89
N GLY A 59 19.18 -5.70 17.84
CA GLY A 59 19.06 -7.15 17.97
C GLY A 59 17.69 -7.62 18.48
N GLY A 60 16.68 -6.75 18.44
CA GLY A 60 15.32 -7.03 18.87
C GLY A 60 14.45 -7.57 17.73
N ASP A 61 13.70 -8.63 18.02
CA ASP A 61 12.66 -9.15 17.13
C ASP A 61 11.34 -8.40 17.35
N ILE A 62 10.87 -7.68 16.33
CA ILE A 62 9.64 -6.89 16.46
C ILE A 62 8.41 -7.78 16.65
N GLN A 63 8.41 -9.00 16.11
CA GLN A 63 7.29 -9.93 16.28
C GLN A 63 7.12 -10.27 17.77
N SER A 64 8.20 -10.72 18.42
CA SER A 64 8.20 -11.07 19.84
C SER A 64 7.93 -9.87 20.75
N LEU A 65 8.55 -8.73 20.47
CA LEU A 65 8.55 -7.56 21.37
C LEU A 65 7.32 -6.66 21.21
N TYR A 66 6.75 -6.55 20.01
CA TYR A 66 5.66 -5.62 19.71
C TYR A 66 4.34 -6.30 19.38
N PHE A 67 4.35 -7.43 18.64
CA PHE A 67 3.11 -8.11 18.23
C PHE A 67 2.65 -9.18 19.21
N GLU A 68 3.58 -9.98 19.74
CA GLU A 68 3.28 -11.12 20.62
C GLU A 68 3.47 -10.78 22.10
N GLU A 69 4.22 -9.72 22.40
CA GLU A 69 4.60 -9.30 23.77
C GLU A 69 5.18 -10.46 24.61
N ASN A 70 5.93 -11.36 23.97
CA ASN A 70 6.48 -12.57 24.59
C ASN A 70 8.01 -12.54 24.59
N LEU A 71 8.59 -12.38 25.78
CA LEU A 71 10.04 -12.28 25.97
C LEU A 71 10.74 -13.64 26.14
N ASN A 72 10.00 -14.75 26.07
CA ASN A 72 10.56 -16.08 26.31
C ASN A 72 11.20 -16.72 25.07
N TYR A 73 11.12 -16.07 23.90
CA TYR A 73 11.78 -16.59 22.71
C TYR A 73 13.30 -16.53 22.84
N THR A 74 13.96 -17.63 22.49
CA THR A 74 15.42 -17.68 22.31
C THR A 74 15.68 -17.78 20.82
N LEU A 75 15.99 -16.64 20.19
CA LEU A 75 16.23 -16.54 18.76
C LEU A 75 17.72 -16.27 18.50
N THR A 76 18.24 -16.86 17.43
CA THR A 76 19.52 -16.48 16.84
C THR A 76 19.42 -15.10 16.18
N PRO A 77 20.54 -14.35 16.06
CA PRO A 77 20.54 -13.09 15.32
C PRO A 77 19.99 -13.20 13.89
N GLU A 78 20.26 -14.32 13.22
CA GLU A 78 19.77 -14.60 11.87
C GLU A 78 18.25 -14.74 11.83
N GLU A 79 17.65 -15.42 12.81
CA GLU A 79 16.19 -15.53 12.94
C GLU A 79 15.53 -14.18 13.20
N VAL A 80 16.14 -13.34 14.05
CA VAL A 80 15.66 -11.97 14.32
C VAL A 80 15.65 -11.14 13.03
N ILE A 81 16.76 -11.15 12.29
CA ILE A 81 16.87 -10.42 11.01
C ILE A 81 15.83 -10.93 10.02
N TYR A 82 15.65 -12.25 9.93
CA TYR A 82 14.69 -12.85 9.01
C TYR A 82 13.24 -12.45 9.35
N ARG A 83 12.84 -12.52 10.63
CA ARG A 83 11.50 -12.09 11.10
C ARG A 83 11.22 -10.64 10.79
N ASN A 84 12.14 -9.75 11.15
CA ASN A 84 12.03 -8.31 10.89
C ASN A 84 11.99 -8.02 9.37
N GLY A 85 12.74 -8.79 8.57
CA GLY A 85 12.69 -8.73 7.11
C GLY A 85 11.31 -9.09 6.55
N VAL A 86 10.67 -10.13 7.08
CA VAL A 86 9.30 -10.51 6.71
C VAL A 86 8.30 -9.41 7.06
N HIS A 87 8.40 -8.78 8.23
CA HIS A 87 7.59 -7.62 8.58
C HIS A 87 7.74 -6.47 7.58
N SER A 88 8.98 -6.19 7.17
CA SER A 88 9.29 -5.15 6.19
C SER A 88 8.68 -5.48 4.82
N ALA A 89 8.73 -6.75 4.41
CA ALA A 89 8.11 -7.20 3.17
C ALA A 89 6.57 -7.05 3.21
N TRP A 90 5.92 -7.45 4.29
CA TRP A 90 4.47 -7.28 4.45
C TRP A 90 4.04 -5.83 4.44
N LEU A 91 4.80 -4.97 5.12
CA LEU A 91 4.57 -3.52 5.13
C LEU A 91 4.71 -2.91 3.73
N LEU A 92 5.74 -3.34 2.98
CA LEU A 92 5.94 -2.93 1.60
C LEU A 92 4.77 -3.36 0.72
N TYR A 93 4.33 -4.61 0.81
CA TYR A 93 3.23 -5.11 -0.02
C TYR A 93 1.88 -4.46 0.31
N GLU A 94 1.62 -4.13 1.57
CA GLU A 94 0.43 -3.36 1.94
C GLU A 94 0.47 -1.95 1.37
N ASN A 95 1.65 -1.30 1.36
CA ASN A 95 1.82 -0.01 0.71
C ASN A 95 1.67 -0.09 -0.81
N ASP A 96 2.31 -1.08 -1.45
CA ASP A 96 2.21 -1.32 -2.89
C ASP A 96 0.73 -1.53 -3.31
N PHE A 97 -0.04 -2.30 -2.53
CA PHE A 97 -1.47 -2.47 -2.74
C PHE A 97 -2.23 -1.14 -2.63
N TYR A 98 -1.94 -0.34 -1.59
CA TYR A 98 -2.56 0.97 -1.45
C TYR A 98 -2.30 1.85 -2.68
N GLN A 99 -1.05 1.93 -3.14
CA GLN A 99 -0.67 2.71 -4.33
C GLN A 99 -1.44 2.24 -5.58
N TYR A 100 -1.53 0.92 -5.78
CA TYR A 100 -2.33 0.34 -6.86
C TYR A 100 -3.83 0.69 -6.75
N SER A 101 -4.42 0.58 -5.55
CA SER A 101 -5.82 0.91 -5.32
C SER A 101 -6.17 2.37 -5.60
N GLN A 102 -5.18 3.28 -5.52
CA GLN A 102 -5.34 4.70 -5.84
C GLN A 102 -5.10 5.02 -7.33
N GLY A 103 -4.78 4.01 -8.15
CA GLY A 103 -4.44 4.18 -9.57
C GLY A 103 -3.05 4.77 -9.80
N LEU A 104 -2.15 4.64 -8.81
CA LEU A 104 -0.78 5.17 -8.86
C LEU A 104 0.29 4.11 -9.14
N MET A 105 -0.14 2.88 -9.46
CA MET A 105 0.73 1.78 -9.88
C MET A 105 0.12 1.10 -11.11
N GLU A 106 0.97 0.80 -12.08
CA GLU A 106 0.57 0.07 -13.29
C GLU A 106 0.16 -1.38 -12.96
N GLY A 107 -0.77 -1.92 -13.74
CA GLY A 107 -1.36 -3.22 -13.45
C GLY A 107 -0.38 -4.39 -13.58
N ASP A 108 0.56 -4.33 -14.51
CA ASP A 108 1.61 -5.33 -14.69
C ASP A 108 2.63 -5.31 -13.53
N VAL A 109 2.97 -4.11 -13.04
CA VAL A 109 3.79 -3.94 -11.84
C VAL A 109 3.07 -4.56 -10.63
N TRP A 110 1.78 -4.27 -10.45
CA TRP A 110 0.99 -4.86 -9.36
C TRP A 110 0.92 -6.38 -9.47
N GLN A 111 0.68 -6.94 -10.66
CA GLN A 111 0.68 -8.39 -10.88
C GLN A 111 2.00 -9.05 -10.47
N ALA A 112 3.13 -8.43 -10.76
CA ALA A 112 4.43 -8.92 -10.32
C ALA A 112 4.55 -8.93 -8.78
N LYS A 113 4.01 -7.90 -8.10
CA LYS A 113 3.97 -7.84 -6.63
C LYS A 113 3.06 -8.91 -6.03
N GLN A 114 1.91 -9.19 -6.64
CA GLN A 114 1.02 -10.27 -6.20
C GLN A 114 1.74 -11.62 -6.17
N ARG A 115 2.58 -11.92 -7.16
CA ARG A 115 3.40 -13.13 -7.16
C ARG A 115 4.38 -13.18 -5.99
N GLY A 116 4.95 -12.04 -5.61
CA GLY A 116 5.80 -11.91 -4.42
C GLY A 116 5.03 -12.13 -3.11
N ILE A 117 3.78 -11.64 -3.05
CA ILE A 117 2.86 -11.87 -1.92
C ILE A 117 2.53 -13.36 -1.81
N GLU A 118 2.17 -14.02 -2.92
CA GLU A 118 1.89 -15.47 -2.97
C GLU A 118 3.07 -16.30 -2.46
N ILE A 119 4.28 -16.02 -2.96
CA ILE A 119 5.50 -16.71 -2.52
C ILE A 119 5.75 -16.48 -1.03
N LEU A 120 5.57 -15.26 -0.53
CA LEU A 120 5.79 -14.94 0.88
C LEU A 120 4.74 -15.61 1.77
N TYR A 121 3.47 -15.58 1.36
CA TYR A 121 2.35 -16.15 2.12
C TYR A 121 2.44 -17.67 2.25
N ASN A 122 2.93 -18.35 1.20
CA ASN A 122 3.03 -19.81 1.18
C ASN A 122 4.23 -20.35 2.00
N ARG A 123 5.09 -19.47 2.55
CA ARG A 123 6.10 -19.86 3.54
C ARG A 123 5.48 -19.87 4.93
N CYS A 124 5.40 -21.05 5.55
CA CYS A 124 4.75 -21.27 6.86
C CYS A 124 5.13 -20.22 7.92
N PHE A 125 6.41 -19.90 8.03
CA PHE A 125 6.91 -18.92 8.98
C PHE A 125 6.41 -17.50 8.69
N ALA A 126 6.47 -17.08 7.43
CA ALA A 126 6.06 -15.74 7.04
C ALA A 126 4.53 -15.57 7.07
N ARG A 127 3.79 -16.67 6.87
CA ARG A 127 2.34 -16.74 7.08
C ARG A 127 1.95 -16.48 8.53
N GLY A 128 2.63 -17.12 9.49
CA GLY A 128 2.38 -16.87 10.92
C GLY A 128 2.56 -15.39 11.29
N ILE A 129 3.58 -14.74 10.73
CA ILE A 129 3.77 -13.29 10.89
C ILE A 129 2.60 -12.51 10.28
N TYR A 130 2.15 -12.86 9.07
CA TYR A 130 0.99 -12.22 8.47
C TYR A 130 -0.28 -12.37 9.33
N GLU A 131 -0.55 -13.55 9.87
CA GLU A 131 -1.75 -13.83 10.67
C GLU A 131 -1.85 -12.90 11.89
N THR A 132 -0.73 -12.60 12.55
CA THR A 132 -0.70 -11.63 13.65
C THR A 132 -0.91 -10.18 13.20
N ARG A 133 -0.54 -9.84 11.97
CA ARG A 133 -0.72 -8.51 11.37
C ARG A 133 -2.08 -8.31 10.74
N ALA A 134 -2.74 -9.38 10.27
CA ALA A 134 -3.99 -9.30 9.52
C ALA A 134 -5.06 -8.44 10.20
N PRO A 135 -5.27 -8.47 11.54
CA PRO A 135 -6.28 -7.62 12.20
C PRO A 135 -6.04 -6.11 12.05
N ILE A 136 -4.79 -5.68 11.84
CA ILE A 136 -4.44 -4.26 11.65
C ILE A 136 -4.28 -3.87 10.17
N SER A 137 -4.37 -4.85 9.26
CA SER A 137 -4.33 -4.62 7.82
C SER A 137 -5.69 -4.21 7.26
N SER A 138 -5.68 -3.43 6.18
CA SER A 138 -6.94 -3.04 5.51
C SER A 138 -7.75 -4.26 5.02
N GLU A 139 -9.09 -4.17 5.09
CA GLU A 139 -9.99 -5.23 4.61
C GLU A 139 -9.73 -5.62 3.15
N ASN A 140 -9.51 -4.63 2.28
CA ASN A 140 -9.28 -4.89 0.86
C ASN A 140 -7.95 -5.61 0.61
N PHE A 141 -6.90 -5.30 1.41
CA PHE A 141 -5.63 -6.01 1.29
C PHE A 141 -5.76 -7.46 1.77
N ARG A 142 -6.44 -7.68 2.90
CA ARG A 142 -6.74 -9.03 3.40
C ARG A 142 -7.49 -9.87 2.39
N ALA A 143 -8.50 -9.29 1.75
CA ALA A 143 -9.31 -10.00 0.74
C ALA A 143 -8.48 -10.52 -0.44
N ILE A 144 -7.34 -9.89 -0.78
CA ILE A 144 -6.41 -10.39 -1.81
C ILE A 144 -5.62 -11.59 -1.29
N ILE A 145 -5.16 -11.53 -0.04
CA ILE A 145 -4.37 -12.60 0.57
C ILE A 145 -5.23 -13.84 0.84
N GLU A 146 -6.48 -13.65 1.23
CA GLU A 146 -7.45 -14.73 1.46
C GLU A 146 -7.82 -15.52 0.18
N GLN A 147 -7.52 -14.97 -1.00
CA GLN A 147 -7.70 -15.66 -2.29
C GLN A 147 -6.51 -16.54 -2.68
N ILE A 148 -5.37 -16.41 -2.00
CA ILE A 148 -4.16 -17.15 -2.31
C ILE A 148 -4.40 -18.62 -1.96
N PRO A 149 -4.24 -19.56 -2.91
CA PRO A 149 -4.37 -20.98 -2.64
C PRO A 149 -3.39 -21.41 -1.55
N ASP A 150 -3.87 -22.28 -0.66
CA ASP A 150 -3.05 -22.84 0.40
C ASP A 150 -2.09 -23.91 -0.16
N GLU A 151 -1.00 -23.44 -0.75
CA GLU A 151 0.08 -24.27 -1.27
C GLU A 151 1.22 -24.29 -0.25
N PHE A 152 1.08 -25.14 0.77
CA PHE A 152 2.11 -25.35 1.78
C PHE A 152 3.44 -25.75 1.13
N SER A 153 4.45 -24.86 1.16
CA SER A 153 5.85 -25.29 1.05
C SER A 153 6.44 -25.33 2.45
N ASN A 154 6.63 -26.55 2.96
CA ASN A 154 7.58 -26.77 4.04
C ASN A 154 8.97 -26.59 3.44
N ASP A 155 9.39 -25.34 3.28
CA ASP A 155 10.77 -25.04 2.95
C ASP A 155 11.62 -25.59 4.11
N THR A 156 12.44 -26.60 3.75
CA THR A 156 13.40 -27.35 4.56
C THR A 156 14.37 -26.48 5.35
#